data_AF-A0ABC9NTR4-F1
#
_entry.id   AF-A0ABC9NTR4-F1
#
_cell.length_a   1.000
_cell.length_b   1.000
_cell.length_c   1.000
_cell.angle_alpha   90.00
_cell.angle_beta   90.00
_cell.angle_gamma   90.00
#
_symmetry.space_group_name_H-M   'P 1'
#
loop_
_entity.id
_entity.type
_entity.pdbx_description
1 polymer ?
#
loop_
_entity_poly.entity_id
_entity_poly.type
_entity_poly.pdbx_seq_one_letter_code
_entity_poly.pdbx_strand_id
1 'polypeptide(L)'
;MQTQYQRILSGDNIDFNCQYPVCGKRKPSYIMVNQTMQQNQYYRILSGESRPFPGIYEAVSEQLLLLIFKARQLYQDPEYRPWFEEQHKVLLALRDNTELQKIFNKQRKENFALGASTSSQPTALTNALNVMCHLYNGFDEGNISLKSWGAMQEVQTTPDFFSLGPRTWKTPELAKFVGDDLFNILTECKAWSSPIPAEARQGYCHQDLSVAHSCTSELLAHLKQYHEIDESTILAITIGLAVNEFYQYKQNIPEWLSCFENKNKWPWDCRKSDTEDVHRLRERLSIIGCTEFVKNMFSVASQHEIQTMYNIYVHIYAAEICGWVKTSMAYFKPTDFIQYTWKFATVTPDKDEKTENTTAWERDYCQITIQRDELLRLIRTNTLQDAAIHLSGCLQYAYLESVKHDIDYPGIAPNAEEKKMKYTDSIEFSGIRNNIINAVKRLESFEKWYETNKVLLVSNKKIRTEKIDVVVRLAGLKAYDLQEGVPDGLKWKVKDGINERIKTDTSLCLPQDISDTSLNRYRHAVTRIVNDEIDTLLMEQKKKNKRFPYSKDRHAIQPLWSKCLIEQ
;
A
#
# COMPACT_ATOMS: atom_id res chain seq x y z
N MET A 1 -4.95 32.12 32.62
CA MET A 1 -5.16 31.42 31.33
C MET A 1 -4.94 32.39 30.16
N GLN A 2 -3.78 33.06 30.15
CA GLN A 2 -3.36 34.06 29.15
C GLN A 2 -1.91 34.46 29.45
N THR A 3 -0.93 33.56 29.28
CA THR A 3 0.52 33.89 29.35
C THR A 3 1.47 32.73 28.96
N GLN A 4 1.06 31.86 28.03
CA GLN A 4 1.94 30.78 27.52
C GLN A 4 1.98 30.64 25.99
N TYR A 5 1.47 31.62 25.25
CA TYR A 5 1.35 31.57 23.77
C TYR A 5 2.17 32.62 23.01
N GLN A 6 3.21 33.22 23.62
CA GLN A 6 4.06 34.24 22.96
C GLN A 6 5.58 34.04 23.18
N ARG A 7 6.07 32.80 23.11
CA ARG A 7 7.54 32.52 23.09
C ARG A 7 7.98 31.49 22.05
N ILE A 8 7.28 31.41 20.91
CA ILE A 8 7.68 30.57 19.75
C ILE A 8 7.82 31.45 18.48
N LEU A 9 7.96 32.77 18.62
CA LEU A 9 8.13 33.72 17.51
C LEU A 9 9.24 34.75 17.79
N SER A 10 10.40 34.27 18.22
CA SER A 10 11.66 35.02 18.11
C SER A 10 12.74 34.05 17.68
N GLY A 11 13.19 34.19 16.43
CA GLY A 11 14.31 33.43 15.89
C GLY A 11 15.58 33.83 16.62
N ASP A 12 15.96 33.02 17.60
CA ASP A 12 17.29 33.04 18.21
C ASP A 12 17.87 31.63 18.10
N ASN A 13 19.03 31.53 17.46
CA ASN A 13 19.85 30.34 17.40
C ASN A 13 20.14 29.83 18.82
N ILE A 14 19.56 28.68 19.18
CA ILE A 14 19.93 27.97 20.41
C ILE A 14 21.09 27.03 20.07
N ASP A 15 22.30 27.56 20.20
CA ASP A 15 23.54 26.79 20.29
C ASP A 15 23.51 25.94 21.58
N PHE A 16 23.37 24.63 21.44
CA PHE A 16 23.57 23.69 22.56
C PHE A 16 25.07 23.42 22.76
N ASN A 17 25.79 24.37 23.38
CA ASN A 17 27.11 24.12 23.95
C ASN A 17 26.98 23.67 25.41
N CYS A 18 26.94 22.35 25.64
CA CYS A 18 27.14 21.77 26.97
C CYS A 18 28.64 21.77 27.29
N GLN A 19 29.06 22.64 28.21
CA GLN A 19 30.36 22.56 28.88
C GLN A 19 30.30 21.58 30.07
N TYR A 20 31.23 20.62 30.14
CA TYR A 20 31.94 20.14 31.35
C TYR A 20 33.03 19.11 30.92
N PRO A 21 34.06 18.82 31.74
CA PRO A 21 35.46 19.05 31.37
C PRO A 21 36.21 17.83 30.80
N VAL A 22 37.36 18.18 30.25
CA VAL A 22 38.40 17.38 29.59
C VAL A 22 38.77 16.08 30.33
N CYS A 23 38.66 14.95 29.62
CA CYS A 23 39.67 13.89 29.70
C CYS A 23 39.80 13.20 28.33
N GLY A 24 41.04 13.15 27.83
CA GLY A 24 41.37 12.95 26.43
C GLY A 24 41.03 11.58 25.86
N LYS A 25 40.21 11.58 24.81
CA LYS A 25 40.26 10.73 23.61
C LYS A 25 39.45 11.49 22.55
N ARG A 26 40.05 11.83 21.40
CA ARG A 26 39.35 12.51 20.30
C ARG A 26 38.13 11.68 19.92
N LYS A 27 36.92 12.14 20.27
CA LYS A 27 35.68 11.58 19.73
C LYS A 27 35.64 11.97 18.25
N PRO A 28 35.41 11.04 17.31
CA PRO A 28 35.14 11.41 15.92
C PRO A 28 33.97 12.40 15.89
N SER A 29 34.05 13.40 15.02
CA SER A 29 33.03 14.44 14.93
C SER A 29 31.66 13.81 14.66
N TYR A 30 30.61 14.32 15.30
CA TYR A 30 29.22 13.83 15.17
C TYR A 30 28.76 13.70 13.70
N ILE A 31 29.28 14.57 12.82
CA ILE A 31 29.06 14.57 11.38
C ILE A 31 29.66 13.32 10.71
N MET A 32 30.91 12.95 11.04
CA MET A 32 31.54 11.74 10.51
C MET A 32 30.81 10.48 10.98
N VAL A 33 30.35 10.45 12.24
CA VAL A 33 29.59 9.31 12.78
C VAL A 33 28.27 9.11 12.02
N ASN A 34 27.53 10.19 11.74
CA ASN A 34 26.27 10.11 10.97
C ASN A 34 26.51 9.70 9.52
N GLN A 35 27.58 10.20 8.88
CA GLN A 35 27.93 9.83 7.50
C GLN A 35 28.35 8.36 7.38
N THR A 36 29.16 7.85 8.32
CA THR A 36 29.56 6.43 8.32
C THR A 36 28.36 5.52 8.60
N MET A 37 27.45 5.91 9.50
CA MET A 37 26.22 5.15 9.75
C MET A 37 25.30 5.11 8.53
N GLN A 38 25.17 6.23 7.81
CA GLN A 38 24.37 6.34 6.59
C GLN A 38 24.95 5.51 5.44
N GLN A 39 26.27 5.56 5.24
CA GLN A 39 26.93 4.71 4.23
C GLN A 39 26.81 3.22 4.55
N ASN A 40 26.95 2.85 5.82
CA ASN A 40 26.74 1.45 6.24
C ASN A 40 25.29 1.00 5.97
N GLN A 41 24.30 1.88 6.21
CA GLN A 41 22.91 1.58 5.88
C GLN A 41 22.71 1.39 4.37
N TYR A 42 23.29 2.25 3.54
CA TYR A 42 23.19 2.12 2.07
C TYR A 42 23.83 0.82 1.58
N TYR A 43 25.00 0.48 2.12
CA TYR A 43 25.69 -0.76 1.78
C TYR A 43 24.80 -1.97 2.09
N ARG A 44 24.27 -2.05 3.31
CA ARG A 44 23.43 -3.17 3.75
C ARG A 44 22.15 -3.32 2.91
N ILE A 45 21.56 -2.22 2.47
CA ILE A 45 20.35 -2.25 1.62
C ILE A 45 20.69 -2.70 0.20
N LEU A 46 21.72 -2.11 -0.41
CA LEU A 46 22.10 -2.43 -1.79
C LEU A 46 22.67 -3.85 -1.92
N SER A 47 23.34 -4.37 -0.87
CA SER A 47 23.90 -5.72 -0.85
C SER A 47 22.89 -6.83 -0.55
N GLY A 48 21.65 -6.47 -0.16
CA GLY A 48 20.62 -7.43 0.28
C GLY A 48 20.78 -7.92 1.72
N GLU A 49 21.71 -7.36 2.50
CA GLU A 49 21.83 -7.68 3.95
C GLU A 49 20.68 -7.11 4.79
N SER A 50 19.94 -6.15 4.25
CA SER A 50 18.76 -5.54 4.86
C SER A 50 17.76 -5.14 3.79
N ARG A 51 16.48 -5.30 4.07
CA ARG A 51 15.42 -4.80 3.19
C ARG A 51 15.13 -3.33 3.46
N PRO A 52 14.78 -2.53 2.43
CA PRO A 52 14.11 -1.27 2.65
C PRO A 52 12.70 -1.55 3.19
N PHE A 53 12.26 -0.77 4.17
CA PHE A 53 10.95 -0.89 4.84
C PHE A 53 10.70 -2.24 5.54
N PRO A 54 11.53 -2.62 6.53
CA PRO A 54 11.50 -3.95 7.14
C PRO A 54 10.18 -4.30 7.84
N GLY A 55 9.40 -3.32 8.31
CA GLY A 55 8.15 -3.54 9.02
C GLY A 55 6.93 -3.78 8.12
N ILE A 56 7.04 -3.61 6.80
CA ILE A 56 5.86 -3.60 5.90
C ILE A 56 5.18 -4.98 5.82
N TYR A 57 5.96 -6.05 5.72
CA TYR A 57 5.40 -7.40 5.65
C TYR A 57 4.59 -7.74 6.91
N GLU A 58 5.17 -7.43 8.08
CA GLU A 58 4.51 -7.64 9.36
C GLU A 58 3.24 -6.79 9.46
N ALA A 59 3.35 -5.50 9.12
CA ALA A 59 2.26 -4.55 9.18
C ALA A 59 1.06 -4.97 8.33
N VAL A 60 1.27 -5.46 7.10
CA VAL A 60 0.18 -5.90 6.21
C VAL A 60 -0.38 -7.24 6.67
N SER A 61 0.48 -8.20 7.00
CA SER A 61 0.09 -9.55 7.41
C SER A 61 -0.72 -9.55 8.70
N GLU A 62 -0.39 -8.68 9.66
CA GLU A 62 -1.16 -8.55 10.90
C GLU A 62 -2.59 -8.08 10.65
N GLN A 63 -2.81 -7.18 9.69
CA GLN A 63 -4.18 -6.74 9.38
C GLN A 63 -5.02 -7.88 8.81
N LEU A 64 -4.42 -8.69 7.93
CA LEU A 64 -5.08 -9.86 7.35
C LEU A 64 -5.36 -10.90 8.42
N LEU A 65 -4.41 -11.17 9.32
CA LEU A 65 -4.59 -12.12 10.42
C LEU A 65 -5.77 -11.72 11.31
N LEU A 66 -5.88 -10.45 11.68
CA LEU A 66 -6.98 -9.99 12.53
C LEU A 66 -8.33 -10.07 11.85
N LEU A 67 -8.39 -9.71 10.57
CA LEU A 67 -9.60 -9.86 9.78
C LEU A 67 -10.01 -11.34 9.71
N ILE A 68 -9.06 -12.25 9.48
CA ILE A 68 -9.31 -13.70 9.46
C ILE A 68 -9.77 -14.18 10.83
N PHE A 69 -9.08 -13.83 11.91
CA PHE A 69 -9.49 -14.21 13.27
C PHE A 69 -10.89 -13.71 13.60
N LYS A 70 -11.23 -12.48 13.20
CA LYS A 70 -12.56 -11.94 13.39
C LYS A 70 -13.61 -12.70 12.58
N ALA A 71 -13.32 -13.04 11.32
CA ALA A 71 -14.20 -13.89 10.52
C ALA A 71 -14.38 -15.29 11.14
N ARG A 72 -13.31 -15.87 11.72
CA ARG A 72 -13.40 -17.17 12.42
C ARG A 72 -14.21 -17.09 13.70
N GLN A 73 -14.08 -16.02 14.49
CA GLN A 73 -14.87 -15.81 15.69
C GLN A 73 -16.35 -15.74 15.35
N LEU A 74 -16.72 -14.91 14.36
CA LEU A 74 -18.10 -14.79 13.92
C LEU A 74 -18.62 -16.13 13.32
N TYR A 75 -17.78 -16.89 12.62
CA TYR A 75 -18.15 -18.22 12.10
C TYR A 75 -18.38 -19.27 13.20
N GLN A 76 -17.79 -19.11 14.38
CA GLN A 76 -18.06 -20.00 15.51
C GLN A 76 -19.41 -19.69 16.18
N ASP A 77 -19.91 -18.46 16.03
CA ASP A 77 -21.21 -18.06 16.53
C ASP A 77 -22.33 -18.74 15.71
N PRO A 78 -23.20 -19.56 16.33
CA PRO A 78 -24.33 -20.19 15.62
C PRO A 78 -25.27 -19.19 14.94
N GLU A 79 -25.34 -17.95 15.43
CA GLU A 79 -26.16 -16.88 14.84
C GLU A 79 -25.60 -16.44 13.47
N TYR A 80 -24.28 -16.31 13.34
CA TYR A 80 -23.64 -15.75 12.14
C TYR A 80 -23.03 -16.81 11.23
N ARG A 81 -22.81 -18.04 11.71
CA ARG A 81 -22.31 -19.16 10.88
C ARG A 81 -23.07 -19.33 9.56
N PRO A 82 -24.42 -19.37 9.54
CA PRO A 82 -25.18 -19.57 8.29
C PRO A 82 -24.83 -18.53 7.22
N TRP A 83 -24.62 -17.28 7.63
CA TRP A 83 -24.24 -16.21 6.72
C TRP A 83 -22.94 -16.53 5.97
N PHE A 84 -21.89 -16.97 6.67
CA PHE A 84 -20.62 -17.33 6.03
C PHE A 84 -20.74 -18.54 5.09
N GLU A 85 -21.49 -19.57 5.48
CA GLU A 85 -21.69 -20.77 4.65
C GLU A 85 -22.46 -20.44 3.36
N GLU A 86 -23.48 -19.60 3.46
CA GLU A 86 -24.25 -19.11 2.32
C GLU A 86 -23.42 -18.21 1.40
N GLN A 87 -22.72 -17.22 1.96
CA GLN A 87 -21.86 -16.33 1.17
C GLN A 87 -20.74 -17.10 0.48
N HIS A 88 -20.19 -18.13 1.13
CA HIS A 88 -19.18 -18.98 0.52
C HIS A 88 -19.72 -19.69 -0.73
N LYS A 89 -20.91 -20.31 -0.63
CA LYS A 89 -21.56 -21.00 -1.76
C LYS A 89 -21.85 -20.05 -2.92
N VAL A 90 -22.37 -18.85 -2.62
CA VAL A 90 -22.62 -17.82 -3.64
C VAL A 90 -21.33 -17.42 -4.34
N LEU A 91 -20.25 -17.17 -3.59
CA LEU A 91 -18.95 -16.83 -4.17
C LEU A 91 -18.42 -17.96 -5.07
N LEU A 92 -18.52 -19.23 -4.65
CA LEU A 92 -18.12 -20.36 -5.49
C LEU A 92 -18.95 -20.43 -6.77
N ALA A 93 -20.28 -20.35 -6.67
CA ALA A 93 -21.17 -20.37 -7.83
C ALA A 93 -20.87 -19.24 -8.83
N LEU A 94 -20.59 -18.02 -8.34
CA LEU A 94 -20.23 -16.89 -9.20
C LEU A 94 -18.84 -17.04 -9.83
N ARG A 95 -17.88 -17.59 -9.10
CA ARG A 95 -16.53 -17.85 -9.63
C ARG A 95 -16.57 -18.83 -10.80
N ASP A 96 -17.40 -19.86 -10.67
CA ASP A 96 -17.55 -20.92 -11.67
C ASP A 96 -18.55 -20.55 -12.79
N ASN A 97 -19.23 -19.40 -12.68
CA ASN A 97 -20.23 -18.97 -13.66
C ASN A 97 -19.58 -18.50 -14.97
N THR A 98 -19.72 -19.30 -16.02
CA THR A 98 -19.12 -19.03 -17.32
C THR A 98 -19.68 -17.77 -18.03
N GLU A 99 -20.95 -17.42 -17.82
CA GLU A 99 -21.54 -16.22 -18.42
C GLU A 99 -20.96 -14.95 -17.79
N LEU A 100 -20.80 -14.93 -16.46
CA LEU A 100 -20.14 -13.83 -15.78
C LEU A 100 -18.71 -13.61 -16.30
N GLN A 101 -17.96 -14.70 -16.49
CA GLN A 101 -16.61 -14.62 -17.07
C GLN A 101 -16.64 -14.10 -18.51
N LYS A 102 -17.62 -14.52 -19.33
CA LYS A 102 -17.79 -14.01 -20.70
C LYS A 102 -18.06 -12.51 -20.73
N ILE A 103 -18.97 -12.02 -19.88
CA ILE A 103 -19.33 -10.59 -19.78
C ILE A 103 -18.09 -9.76 -19.47
N PHE A 104 -17.36 -10.10 -18.41
CA PHE A 104 -16.15 -9.36 -18.04
C PHE A 104 -15.05 -9.47 -19.10
N ASN A 105 -14.88 -10.63 -19.75
CA ASN A 105 -13.91 -10.78 -20.84
C ASN A 105 -14.26 -9.93 -22.07
N LYS A 106 -15.55 -9.75 -22.40
CA LYS A 106 -16.01 -8.90 -23.51
C LYS A 106 -15.73 -7.42 -23.21
N GLN A 107 -16.18 -6.93 -22.06
CA GLN A 107 -15.90 -5.55 -21.60
C GLN A 107 -14.41 -5.22 -21.64
N ARG A 108 -13.59 -6.23 -21.35
CA ARG A 108 -12.13 -6.12 -21.36
C ARG A 108 -11.56 -5.81 -22.74
N LYS A 109 -11.97 -6.57 -23.76
CA LYS A 109 -11.49 -6.40 -25.14
C LYS A 109 -11.83 -5.02 -25.68
N GLU A 110 -12.99 -4.50 -25.30
CA GLU A 110 -13.45 -3.15 -25.67
C GLU A 110 -12.63 -2.05 -24.95
N ASN A 111 -12.28 -2.25 -23.68
CA ASN A 111 -11.47 -1.29 -22.91
C ASN A 111 -9.98 -1.25 -23.32
N PHE A 112 -9.42 -2.35 -23.84
CA PHE A 112 -8.04 -2.38 -24.36
C PHE A 112 -7.84 -1.47 -25.58
N ALA A 113 -8.91 -1.12 -26.31
CA ALA A 113 -8.82 -0.20 -27.45
C ALA A 113 -8.55 1.28 -27.05
N LEU A 114 -8.68 1.64 -25.76
CA LEU A 114 -8.58 3.00 -25.24
C LEU A 114 -7.28 3.28 -24.44
N GLY A 115 -6.23 2.47 -24.60
CA GLY A 115 -4.90 2.77 -24.08
C GLY A 115 -4.72 2.65 -22.56
N ALA A 116 -5.63 1.98 -21.85
CA ALA A 116 -5.46 1.71 -20.42
C ALA A 116 -4.37 0.63 -20.19
N SER A 117 -3.23 1.08 -19.64
CA SER A 117 -2.07 0.26 -19.31
C SER A 117 -2.40 -0.88 -18.34
N THR A 118 -2.06 -2.11 -18.74
CA THR A 118 -1.63 -3.26 -17.91
C THR A 118 -2.02 -3.22 -16.42
N SER A 119 -3.30 -3.43 -16.11
CA SER A 119 -3.65 -4.01 -14.82
C SER A 119 -3.52 -5.54 -14.93
N SER A 120 -3.09 -6.19 -13.86
CA SER A 120 -3.17 -7.64 -13.72
C SER A 120 -4.58 -8.13 -14.08
N GLN A 121 -4.67 -9.35 -14.60
CA GLN A 121 -5.95 -9.86 -15.06
C GLN A 121 -6.93 -10.01 -13.89
N PRO A 122 -8.17 -9.46 -13.97
CA PRO A 122 -9.17 -9.71 -12.93
C PRO A 122 -9.35 -11.22 -12.79
N THR A 123 -9.21 -11.74 -11.58
CA THR A 123 -9.43 -13.16 -11.32
C THR A 123 -10.92 -13.46 -11.31
N ALA A 124 -11.29 -14.74 -11.40
CA ALA A 124 -12.68 -15.16 -11.23
C ALA A 124 -13.28 -14.63 -9.91
N LEU A 125 -12.45 -14.56 -8.85
CA LEU A 125 -12.82 -13.98 -7.58
C LEU A 125 -13.09 -12.47 -7.68
N THR A 126 -12.23 -11.69 -8.35
CA THR A 126 -12.48 -10.25 -8.56
C THR A 126 -13.80 -10.01 -9.30
N ASN A 127 -14.10 -10.83 -10.31
CA ASN A 127 -15.37 -10.74 -11.05
C ASN A 127 -16.58 -11.04 -10.17
N ALA A 128 -16.52 -12.09 -9.35
CA ALA A 128 -17.56 -12.43 -8.39
C ALA A 128 -17.78 -11.30 -7.36
N LEU A 129 -16.68 -10.75 -6.81
CA LEU A 129 -16.73 -9.66 -5.82
C LEU A 129 -17.26 -8.35 -6.41
N ASN A 130 -16.95 -8.06 -7.69
CA ASN A 130 -17.50 -6.89 -8.37
C ASN A 130 -19.03 -6.93 -8.49
N VAL A 131 -19.63 -8.11 -8.55
CA VAL A 131 -21.09 -8.27 -8.53
C VAL A 131 -21.62 -8.23 -7.10
N MET A 132 -20.97 -8.94 -6.18
CA MET A 132 -21.39 -9.05 -4.79
C MET A 132 -21.20 -7.76 -3.98
N CYS A 133 -20.32 -6.84 -4.39
CA CYS A 133 -20.04 -5.61 -3.64
C CYS A 133 -21.30 -4.77 -3.39
N HIS A 134 -22.26 -4.78 -4.31
CA HIS A 134 -23.53 -4.07 -4.17
C HIS A 134 -24.40 -4.65 -3.05
N LEU A 135 -24.44 -5.98 -2.93
CA LEU A 135 -25.09 -6.69 -1.82
C LEU A 135 -24.39 -6.39 -0.50
N TYR A 136 -23.07 -6.49 -0.46
CA TYR A 136 -22.29 -6.21 0.73
C TYR A 136 -22.40 -4.75 1.18
N ASN A 137 -22.47 -3.79 0.24
CA ASN A 137 -22.72 -2.39 0.57
C ASN A 137 -24.11 -2.19 1.15
N GLY A 138 -25.14 -2.81 0.55
CA GLY A 138 -26.49 -2.78 1.11
C GLY A 138 -26.53 -3.31 2.54
N PHE A 139 -25.85 -4.44 2.80
CA PHE A 139 -25.71 -5.00 4.14
C PHE A 139 -24.97 -4.08 5.11
N ASP A 140 -23.90 -3.42 4.66
CA ASP A 140 -23.14 -2.47 5.48
C ASP A 140 -23.96 -1.22 5.85
N GLU A 141 -24.89 -0.81 4.99
CA GLU A 141 -25.80 0.34 5.16
C GLU A 141 -27.10 0.00 5.93
N GLY A 142 -27.23 -1.24 6.44
CA GLY A 142 -28.40 -1.66 7.19
C GLY A 142 -29.62 -2.03 6.33
N ASN A 143 -29.45 -2.20 5.02
CA ASN A 143 -30.52 -2.69 4.15
C ASN A 143 -30.69 -4.21 4.30
N ILE A 144 -31.90 -4.63 4.68
CA ILE A 144 -32.10 -5.88 5.46
C ILE A 144 -32.27 -7.15 4.61
N SER A 145 -32.56 -7.11 3.30
CA SER A 145 -32.80 -8.40 2.61
C SER A 145 -32.67 -8.46 1.09
N LEU A 146 -32.42 -9.69 0.61
CA LEU A 146 -32.59 -10.12 -0.79
C LEU A 146 -33.98 -9.82 -1.38
N LYS A 147 -35.03 -9.72 -0.56
CA LYS A 147 -36.39 -9.40 -1.05
C LYS A 147 -36.48 -7.98 -1.62
N SER A 148 -35.56 -7.10 -1.22
CA SER A 148 -35.42 -5.74 -1.74
C SER A 148 -34.25 -5.61 -2.71
N TRP A 149 -33.66 -6.69 -3.22
CA TRP A 149 -32.53 -6.63 -4.16
C TRP A 149 -32.81 -5.72 -5.36
N GLY A 150 -34.02 -5.82 -5.95
CA GLY A 150 -34.46 -4.93 -7.01
C GLY A 150 -34.57 -3.46 -6.59
N ALA A 151 -34.90 -3.17 -5.32
CA ALA A 151 -34.92 -1.81 -4.78
C ALA A 151 -33.52 -1.28 -4.43
N MET A 152 -32.59 -2.14 -4.01
CA MET A 152 -31.19 -1.79 -3.77
C MET A 152 -30.46 -1.39 -5.07
N GLN A 153 -30.86 -1.97 -6.22
CA GLN A 153 -30.33 -1.57 -7.53
C GLN A 153 -30.65 -0.12 -7.89
N GLU A 154 -31.83 0.40 -7.52
CA GLU A 154 -32.25 1.77 -7.83
C GLU A 154 -31.51 2.81 -6.96
N VAL A 155 -31.23 2.46 -5.69
CA VAL A 155 -30.60 3.37 -4.71
C VAL A 155 -29.10 3.55 -4.96
N GLN A 156 -28.40 2.56 -5.52
CA GLN A 156 -26.94 2.60 -5.71
C GLN A 156 -26.49 3.26 -7.04
N THR A 157 -27.26 4.24 -7.51
CA THR A 157 -26.93 5.13 -8.65
C THR A 157 -26.16 6.39 -8.21
N THR A 158 -25.47 6.38 -7.07
CA THR A 158 -24.53 7.46 -6.73
C THR A 158 -23.27 7.34 -7.60
N PRO A 159 -22.94 8.36 -8.42
CA PRO A 159 -21.88 8.32 -9.42
C PRO A 159 -20.44 8.37 -8.85
N ASP A 160 -20.27 8.49 -7.53
CA ASP A 160 -18.97 8.81 -6.91
C ASP A 160 -18.14 7.61 -6.45
N PHE A 161 -18.56 6.37 -6.76
CA PHE A 161 -17.74 5.18 -6.47
C PHE A 161 -16.58 5.04 -7.48
N PHE A 162 -15.51 5.81 -7.26
CA PHE A 162 -14.25 5.71 -8.00
C PHE A 162 -13.43 4.49 -7.55
N SER A 163 -13.85 3.28 -7.92
CA SER A 163 -12.93 2.14 -7.97
C SER A 163 -12.15 2.16 -9.30
N LEU A 164 -10.87 1.78 -9.26
CA LEU A 164 -10.01 1.64 -10.45
C LEU A 164 -10.27 0.32 -11.22
N GLY A 165 -11.39 -0.36 -10.95
CA GLY A 165 -11.91 -1.53 -11.68
C GLY A 165 -13.07 -1.14 -12.61
N PRO A 166 -13.64 -2.08 -13.39
CA PRO A 166 -14.62 -1.77 -14.43
C PRO A 166 -15.84 -1.06 -13.82
N ARG A 167 -15.83 0.24 -14.05
CA ARG A 167 -16.85 1.27 -13.86
C ARG A 167 -18.25 0.64 -13.90
N THR A 168 -19.02 0.86 -12.82
CA THR A 168 -20.50 1.01 -12.79
C THR A 168 -21.27 0.18 -13.81
N TRP A 169 -22.14 -0.77 -13.44
CA TRP A 169 -23.31 -1.37 -14.17
C TRP A 169 -23.68 -0.94 -15.63
N LYS A 170 -22.74 -0.62 -16.51
CA LYS A 170 -23.00 0.23 -17.69
C LYS A 170 -23.13 -0.57 -18.96
N THR A 171 -22.94 -1.89 -18.91
CA THR A 171 -23.26 -2.74 -20.06
C THR A 171 -24.61 -3.43 -19.83
N PRO A 172 -25.52 -3.41 -20.82
CA PRO A 172 -26.81 -4.09 -20.73
C PRO A 172 -26.69 -5.57 -20.33
N GLU A 173 -25.61 -6.24 -20.73
CA GLU A 173 -25.37 -7.65 -20.40
C GLU A 173 -25.13 -7.88 -18.90
N LEU A 174 -24.38 -6.99 -18.23
CA LEU A 174 -24.12 -7.12 -16.80
C LEU A 174 -25.37 -6.78 -15.98
N ALA A 175 -26.16 -5.79 -16.42
CA ALA A 175 -27.43 -5.46 -15.81
C ALA A 175 -28.42 -6.64 -15.90
N LYS A 176 -28.50 -7.29 -17.07
CA LYS A 176 -29.33 -8.50 -17.26
C LYS A 176 -28.86 -9.66 -16.39
N PHE A 177 -27.55 -9.94 -16.37
CA PHE A 177 -26.98 -10.99 -15.52
C PHE A 177 -27.39 -10.81 -14.05
N VAL A 178 -27.47 -9.58 -13.58
CA VAL A 178 -27.78 -9.34 -12.16
C VAL A 178 -29.27 -9.29 -11.88
N GLY A 179 -30.07 -8.81 -12.82
CA GLY A 179 -31.52 -8.92 -12.71
C GLY A 179 -31.98 -10.38 -12.62
N ASP A 180 -31.44 -11.23 -13.48
CA ASP A 180 -31.95 -12.60 -13.67
C ASP A 180 -31.04 -13.65 -13.02
N ASP A 181 -29.78 -13.73 -13.45
CA ASP A 181 -28.89 -14.85 -13.10
C ASP A 181 -28.36 -14.76 -11.66
N LEU A 182 -27.98 -13.58 -11.18
CA LEU A 182 -27.52 -13.41 -9.81
C LEU A 182 -28.64 -13.73 -8.81
N PHE A 183 -29.86 -13.27 -9.07
CA PHE A 183 -31.00 -13.56 -8.20
C PHE A 183 -31.29 -15.07 -8.12
N ASN A 184 -31.19 -15.77 -9.25
CA ASN A 184 -31.31 -17.23 -9.30
C ASN A 184 -30.19 -17.90 -8.48
N ILE A 185 -28.93 -17.49 -8.66
CA ILE A 185 -27.79 -18.01 -7.88
C ILE A 185 -28.00 -17.81 -6.38
N LEU A 186 -28.43 -16.63 -5.96
CA LEU A 186 -28.70 -16.31 -4.55
C LEU A 186 -29.82 -17.19 -3.97
N THR A 187 -30.85 -17.48 -4.78
CA THR A 187 -31.97 -18.35 -4.41
C THR A 187 -31.54 -19.82 -4.32
N GLU A 188 -30.79 -20.33 -5.31
CA GLU A 188 -30.27 -21.70 -5.34
C GLU A 188 -29.29 -21.98 -4.20
N CYS A 189 -28.42 -21.01 -3.90
CA CYS A 189 -27.47 -21.08 -2.78
C CYS A 189 -28.15 -20.88 -1.41
N LYS A 190 -29.45 -20.55 -1.39
CA LYS A 190 -30.25 -20.27 -0.18
C LYS A 190 -29.64 -19.15 0.67
N ALA A 191 -29.21 -18.06 0.05
CA ALA A 191 -28.48 -16.97 0.71
C ALA A 191 -29.38 -16.05 1.57
N TRP A 192 -30.22 -16.61 2.44
CA TRP A 192 -31.29 -15.92 3.16
C TRP A 192 -30.90 -15.32 4.50
N SER A 193 -29.67 -15.54 4.94
CA SER A 193 -29.16 -15.03 6.21
C SER A 193 -29.20 -13.52 6.28
N SER A 194 -29.50 -13.01 7.47
CA SER A 194 -29.48 -11.57 7.74
C SER A 194 -28.04 -11.04 7.75
N PRO A 195 -27.84 -9.75 7.45
CA PRO A 195 -26.54 -9.09 7.62
C PRO A 195 -26.02 -9.21 9.05
N ILE A 196 -24.69 -9.28 9.21
CA ILE A 196 -24.06 -9.29 10.53
C ILE A 196 -24.09 -7.84 11.10
N PRO A 197 -24.56 -7.63 12.34
CA PRO A 197 -24.63 -6.30 12.95
C PRO A 197 -23.28 -5.56 12.98
N ALA A 198 -23.30 -4.23 12.88
CA ALA A 198 -22.08 -3.42 12.85
C ALA A 198 -21.24 -3.58 14.13
N GLU A 199 -21.90 -3.77 15.27
CA GLU A 199 -21.31 -4.01 16.58
C GLU A 199 -20.53 -5.32 16.58
N ALA A 200 -21.14 -6.38 16.04
CA ALA A 200 -20.51 -7.69 15.93
C ALA A 200 -19.34 -7.66 14.95
N ARG A 201 -19.45 -6.93 13.83
CA ARG A 201 -18.38 -6.81 12.83
C ARG A 201 -17.19 -5.97 13.28
N GLN A 202 -17.33 -5.13 14.30
CA GLN A 202 -16.25 -4.30 14.84
C GLN A 202 -15.56 -3.43 13.77
N GLY A 203 -16.29 -2.86 12.81
CA GLY A 203 -15.77 -1.92 11.81
C GLY A 203 -15.24 -2.57 10.52
N TYR A 204 -15.26 -3.90 10.43
CA TYR A 204 -15.07 -4.62 9.17
C TYR A 204 -16.34 -4.62 8.33
N CYS A 205 -16.21 -4.61 7.00
CA CYS A 205 -17.34 -4.74 6.08
C CYS A 205 -17.64 -6.21 5.76
N HIS A 206 -18.83 -6.45 5.22
CA HIS A 206 -19.25 -7.80 4.83
C HIS A 206 -18.36 -8.41 3.73
N GLN A 207 -17.92 -7.62 2.75
CA GLN A 207 -17.02 -8.12 1.70
C GLN A 207 -15.71 -8.65 2.27
N ASP A 208 -15.08 -7.89 3.17
CA ASP A 208 -13.80 -8.26 3.76
C ASP A 208 -13.93 -9.52 4.61
N LEU A 209 -15.00 -9.64 5.40
CA LEU A 209 -15.29 -10.84 6.20
C LEU A 209 -15.54 -12.06 5.31
N SER A 210 -16.30 -11.90 4.23
CA SER A 210 -16.57 -12.95 3.25
C SER A 210 -15.28 -13.47 2.60
N VAL A 211 -14.42 -12.56 2.12
CA VAL A 211 -13.11 -12.89 1.54
C VAL A 211 -12.20 -13.58 2.55
N ALA A 212 -12.13 -13.07 3.79
CA ALA A 212 -11.30 -13.64 4.83
C ALA A 212 -11.75 -15.03 5.29
N HIS A 213 -13.05 -15.31 5.18
CA HIS A 213 -13.60 -16.65 5.39
C HIS A 213 -13.31 -17.58 4.21
N SER A 214 -13.74 -17.20 3.03
CA SER A 214 -13.83 -18.08 1.87
C SER A 214 -12.55 -18.21 1.04
N CYS A 215 -11.60 -17.28 1.19
CA CYS A 215 -10.43 -17.17 0.31
C CYS A 215 -9.10 -17.13 1.07
N THR A 216 -9.03 -17.64 2.29
CA THR A 216 -7.81 -17.58 3.14
C THR A 216 -6.57 -18.15 2.45
N SER A 217 -6.67 -19.29 1.77
CA SER A 217 -5.51 -19.88 1.07
C SER A 217 -4.96 -18.96 -0.05
N GLU A 218 -5.83 -18.24 -0.75
CA GLU A 218 -5.42 -17.26 -1.77
C GLU A 218 -4.75 -16.05 -1.12
N LEU A 219 -5.30 -15.56 0.01
CA LEU A 219 -4.68 -14.48 0.79
C LEU A 219 -3.27 -14.86 1.28
N LEU A 220 -3.09 -16.09 1.78
CA LEU A 220 -1.78 -16.60 2.20
C LEU A 220 -0.80 -16.71 1.03
N ALA A 221 -1.28 -17.15 -0.14
CA ALA A 221 -0.45 -17.18 -1.35
C ALA A 221 0.00 -15.77 -1.79
N HIS A 222 -0.85 -14.75 -1.65
CA HIS A 222 -0.44 -13.36 -1.90
C HIS A 222 0.58 -12.85 -0.87
N LEU A 223 0.48 -13.24 0.39
CA LEU A 223 1.50 -12.89 1.38
C LEU A 223 2.88 -13.48 1.04
N LYS A 224 2.93 -14.69 0.47
CA LYS A 224 4.18 -15.30 -0.01
C LYS A 224 4.87 -14.46 -1.09
N GLN A 225 4.11 -13.81 -1.98
CA GLN A 225 4.66 -13.03 -3.10
C GLN A 225 5.59 -11.90 -2.63
N TYR A 226 5.44 -11.41 -1.40
CA TYR A 226 6.40 -10.46 -0.81
C TYR A 226 7.82 -11.02 -0.74
N HIS A 227 7.96 -12.30 -0.41
CA HIS A 227 9.26 -12.97 -0.31
C HIS A 227 9.83 -13.37 -1.67
N GLU A 228 9.05 -13.20 -2.74
CA GLU A 228 9.45 -13.47 -4.13
C GLU A 228 9.97 -12.19 -4.83
N ILE A 229 10.01 -11.05 -4.13
CA ILE A 229 10.64 -9.81 -4.64
C ILE A 229 12.12 -10.07 -4.88
N ASP A 230 12.52 -10.08 -6.16
CA ASP A 230 13.87 -10.40 -6.60
C ASP A 230 14.79 -9.18 -6.51
N GLU A 231 15.55 -9.09 -5.43
CA GLU A 231 16.52 -8.03 -5.16
C GLU A 231 17.60 -7.92 -6.25
N SER A 232 17.94 -9.03 -6.91
CA SER A 232 18.92 -9.02 -8.01
C SER A 232 18.36 -8.37 -9.26
N THR A 233 17.08 -8.58 -9.55
CA THR A 233 16.37 -7.91 -10.65
C THR A 233 16.21 -6.43 -10.36
N ILE A 234 15.89 -6.04 -9.12
CA ILE A 234 15.83 -4.63 -8.70
C ILE A 234 17.20 -3.95 -8.88
N LEU A 235 18.28 -4.62 -8.44
CA LEU A 235 19.63 -4.08 -8.60
C LEU A 235 20.03 -3.95 -10.08
N ALA A 236 19.66 -4.91 -10.93
CA ALA A 236 19.89 -4.83 -12.38
C ALA A 236 19.15 -3.65 -13.03
N ILE A 237 17.88 -3.42 -12.68
CA ILE A 237 17.10 -2.26 -13.14
C ILE A 237 17.76 -0.96 -12.66
N THR A 238 18.20 -0.92 -11.38
CA THR A 238 18.89 0.24 -10.78
C THR A 238 20.13 0.61 -11.59
N ILE A 239 20.97 -0.39 -11.90
CA ILE A 239 22.19 -0.23 -12.70
C ILE A 239 21.85 0.30 -14.10
N GLY A 240 20.86 -0.29 -14.77
CA GLY A 240 20.44 0.13 -16.11
C GLY A 240 19.95 1.57 -16.15
N LEU A 241 19.14 1.99 -15.17
CA LEU A 241 18.68 3.38 -15.05
C LEU A 241 19.81 4.36 -14.75
N ALA A 242 20.77 3.98 -13.88
CA ALA A 242 21.95 4.81 -13.62
C ALA A 242 22.81 4.99 -14.88
N VAL A 243 23.06 3.92 -15.64
CA VAL A 243 23.77 4.01 -16.93
C VAL A 243 23.04 4.93 -17.92
N ASN A 244 21.71 4.81 -18.00
CA ASN A 244 20.89 5.66 -18.86
C ASN A 244 20.99 7.14 -18.50
N GLU A 245 21.10 7.47 -17.22
CA GLU A 245 21.29 8.83 -16.74
C GLU A 245 22.61 9.43 -17.26
N PHE A 246 23.72 8.69 -17.19
CA PHE A 246 24.99 9.12 -17.78
C PHE A 246 24.90 9.35 -19.29
N TYR A 247 24.21 8.46 -20.03
CA TYR A 247 23.98 8.65 -21.46
C TYR A 247 23.16 9.90 -21.76
N GLN A 248 22.09 10.14 -20.99
CA GLN A 248 21.22 11.31 -21.16
C GLN A 248 22.00 12.62 -20.97
N TYR A 249 22.89 12.68 -19.98
CA TYR A 249 23.73 13.86 -19.73
C TYR A 249 25.02 13.91 -20.57
N LYS A 250 25.20 12.97 -21.51
CA LYS A 250 26.42 12.85 -22.35
C LYS A 250 27.71 12.80 -21.50
N GLN A 251 27.64 12.22 -20.31
CA GLN A 251 28.76 12.03 -19.42
C GLN A 251 29.42 10.67 -19.67
N ASN A 252 30.71 10.56 -19.35
CA ASN A 252 31.39 9.28 -19.40
C ASN A 252 30.90 8.39 -18.27
N ILE A 253 30.67 7.11 -18.57
CA ILE A 253 30.30 6.12 -17.57
C ILE A 253 31.54 5.85 -16.69
N PRO A 254 31.41 5.89 -15.35
CA PRO A 254 32.50 5.57 -14.44
C PRO A 254 33.06 4.16 -14.67
N GLU A 255 34.36 3.96 -14.43
CA GLU A 255 35.04 2.68 -14.66
C GLU A 255 34.36 1.52 -13.92
N TRP A 256 33.92 1.76 -12.68
CA TRP A 256 33.24 0.75 -11.86
C TRP A 256 31.86 0.30 -12.39
N LEU A 257 31.25 1.11 -13.27
CA LEU A 257 29.96 0.84 -13.91
C LEU A 257 30.11 0.41 -15.39
N SER A 258 31.31 0.54 -15.96
CA SER A 258 31.62 0.31 -17.37
C SER A 258 31.29 -1.10 -17.87
N CYS A 259 31.33 -2.11 -17.01
CA CYS A 259 30.95 -3.49 -17.37
C CYS A 259 29.45 -3.62 -17.73
N PHE A 260 28.63 -2.64 -17.33
CA PHE A 260 27.21 -2.54 -17.68
C PHE A 260 26.94 -1.56 -18.81
N GLU A 261 27.97 -1.02 -19.45
CA GLU A 261 27.82 -0.20 -20.65
C GLU A 261 27.17 -1.02 -21.78
N ASN A 262 26.21 -0.38 -22.47
CA ASN A 262 25.63 -0.96 -23.67
C ASN A 262 26.61 -0.75 -24.84
N LYS A 263 26.95 -1.84 -25.55
CA LYS A 263 27.91 -1.80 -26.68
C LYS A 263 27.51 -0.78 -27.75
N ASN A 264 26.21 -0.56 -27.93
CA ASN A 264 25.68 0.38 -28.92
C ASN A 264 25.54 1.82 -28.39
N LYS A 265 25.84 2.07 -27.11
CA LYS A 265 25.57 3.34 -26.40
C LYS A 265 24.12 3.80 -26.45
N TRP A 266 23.20 2.83 -26.52
CA TRP A 266 21.76 3.07 -26.42
C TRP A 266 21.27 2.84 -24.98
N PRO A 267 20.30 3.63 -24.51
CA PRO A 267 19.68 3.41 -23.21
C PRO A 267 19.08 2.01 -23.08
N TRP A 268 19.24 1.38 -21.92
CA TRP A 268 18.60 0.13 -21.54
C TRP A 268 17.09 0.32 -21.39
N ASP A 269 16.29 -0.61 -21.92
CA ASP A 269 14.85 -0.68 -21.64
C ASP A 269 14.59 -1.32 -20.27
N CYS A 270 14.64 -0.49 -19.22
CA CYS A 270 14.39 -0.87 -17.84
C CYS A 270 12.97 -0.51 -17.35
N ARG A 271 11.99 -0.41 -18.26
CA ARG A 271 10.60 -0.04 -17.90
C ARG A 271 9.85 -1.14 -17.14
N LYS A 272 10.25 -2.41 -17.31
CA LYS A 272 9.66 -3.58 -16.66
C LYS A 272 10.76 -4.57 -16.27
N SER A 273 10.46 -5.43 -15.31
CA SER A 273 11.37 -6.46 -14.81
C SER A 273 11.59 -7.63 -15.79
N ASP A 274 10.70 -7.83 -16.77
CA ASP A 274 10.70 -8.94 -17.72
C ASP A 274 11.28 -8.58 -19.10
N THR A 275 11.97 -7.44 -19.22
CA THR A 275 12.60 -7.06 -20.49
C THR A 275 13.88 -7.84 -20.73
N GLU A 276 14.19 -8.10 -22.01
CA GLU A 276 15.45 -8.72 -22.45
C GLU A 276 16.68 -7.94 -21.94
N ASP A 277 16.56 -6.61 -21.84
CA ASP A 277 17.62 -5.75 -21.32
C ASP A 277 17.87 -5.98 -19.83
N VAL A 278 16.82 -6.13 -19.02
CA VAL A 278 16.94 -6.47 -17.60
C VAL A 278 17.52 -7.88 -17.43
N HIS A 279 17.10 -8.85 -18.25
CA HIS A 279 17.70 -10.19 -18.23
C HIS A 279 19.21 -10.15 -18.51
N ARG A 280 19.65 -9.43 -19.54
CA ARG A 280 21.07 -9.26 -19.86
C ARG A 280 21.87 -8.55 -18.75
N LEU A 281 21.29 -7.52 -18.13
CA LEU A 281 21.92 -6.84 -16.99
C LEU A 281 22.06 -7.80 -15.79
N ARG A 282 21.03 -8.60 -15.52
CA ARG A 282 21.05 -9.60 -14.43
C ARG A 282 22.07 -10.71 -14.67
N GLU A 283 22.23 -11.18 -15.91
CA GLU A 283 23.29 -12.14 -16.28
C GLU A 283 24.69 -11.57 -16.06
N ARG A 284 24.92 -10.30 -16.41
CA ARG A 284 26.20 -9.66 -16.11
C ARG A 284 26.43 -9.53 -14.60
N LEU A 285 25.39 -9.15 -13.87
CA LEU A 285 25.44 -9.02 -12.41
C LEU A 285 25.66 -10.37 -11.72
N SER A 286 25.13 -11.47 -12.25
CA SER A 286 25.32 -12.81 -11.68
C SER A 286 26.76 -13.33 -11.86
N ILE A 287 27.45 -12.93 -12.93
CA ILE A 287 28.88 -13.23 -13.13
C ILE A 287 29.75 -12.52 -12.09
N ILE A 288 29.45 -11.26 -11.79
CA ILE A 288 30.21 -10.45 -10.83
C ILE A 288 29.86 -10.82 -9.39
N GLY A 289 28.58 -11.12 -9.14
CA GLY A 289 27.98 -11.27 -7.82
C GLY A 289 27.46 -9.93 -7.28
N CYS A 290 26.20 -9.90 -6.83
CA CYS A 290 25.56 -8.68 -6.33
C CYS A 290 26.34 -8.02 -5.18
N THR A 291 26.75 -8.81 -4.19
CA THR A 291 27.50 -8.32 -3.02
C THR A 291 28.88 -7.79 -3.40
N GLU A 292 29.57 -8.46 -4.33
CA GLU A 292 30.91 -8.03 -4.76
C GLU A 292 30.84 -6.76 -5.61
N PHE A 293 29.84 -6.65 -6.48
CA PHE A 293 29.56 -5.42 -7.21
C PHE A 293 29.33 -4.24 -6.26
N VAL A 294 28.45 -4.40 -5.26
CA VAL A 294 28.15 -3.36 -4.28
C VAL A 294 29.39 -3.00 -3.48
N LYS A 295 30.14 -3.98 -3.00
CA LYS A 295 31.41 -3.77 -2.27
C LYS A 295 32.42 -2.97 -3.11
N ASN A 296 32.59 -3.32 -4.39
CA ASN A 296 33.46 -2.59 -5.30
C ASN A 296 32.98 -1.14 -5.43
N MET A 297 31.69 -0.91 -5.73
CA MET A 297 31.10 0.43 -5.81
C MET A 297 31.39 1.27 -4.57
N PHE A 298 31.20 0.74 -3.35
CA PHE A 298 31.49 1.48 -2.11
C PHE A 298 32.97 1.82 -1.91
N SER A 299 33.88 1.11 -2.59
CA SER A 299 35.32 1.38 -2.50
C SER A 299 35.82 2.45 -3.47
N VAL A 300 35.11 2.70 -4.57
CA VAL A 300 35.61 3.56 -5.68
C VAL A 300 34.64 4.66 -6.11
N ALA A 301 33.34 4.51 -5.87
CA ALA A 301 32.34 5.50 -6.26
C ALA A 301 32.31 6.69 -5.29
N SER A 302 31.96 7.86 -5.81
CA SER A 302 31.70 9.05 -5.00
C SER A 302 30.45 8.88 -4.13
N GLN A 303 30.37 9.65 -3.05
CA GLN A 303 29.18 9.66 -2.18
C GLN A 303 27.91 10.01 -2.95
N HIS A 304 27.99 10.90 -3.94
CA HIS A 304 26.85 11.29 -4.77
C HIS A 304 26.35 10.12 -5.61
N GLU A 305 27.24 9.38 -6.28
CA GLU A 305 26.87 8.19 -7.08
C GLU A 305 26.25 7.10 -6.21
N ILE A 306 26.80 6.84 -5.02
CA ILE A 306 26.25 5.87 -4.06
C ILE A 306 24.83 6.29 -3.65
N GLN A 307 24.63 7.58 -3.35
CA GLN A 307 23.32 8.11 -2.98
C GLN A 307 22.32 7.99 -4.14
N THR A 308 22.74 8.25 -5.38
CA THR A 308 21.90 8.08 -6.57
C THR A 308 21.49 6.63 -6.76
N MET A 309 22.43 5.69 -6.69
CA MET A 309 22.15 4.25 -6.75
C MET A 309 21.18 3.81 -5.66
N TYR A 310 21.41 4.24 -4.41
CA TYR A 310 20.52 3.98 -3.28
C TYR A 310 19.11 4.50 -3.53
N ASN A 311 18.99 5.76 -3.96
CA ASN A 311 17.68 6.38 -4.20
C ASN A 311 16.92 5.61 -5.29
N ILE A 312 17.54 5.32 -6.44
CA ILE A 312 16.89 4.58 -7.52
C ILE A 312 16.43 3.20 -7.03
N TYR A 313 17.31 2.47 -6.33
CA TYR A 313 17.01 1.13 -5.79
C TYR A 313 15.79 1.16 -4.87
N VAL A 314 15.77 2.08 -3.90
CA VAL A 314 14.66 2.21 -2.94
C VAL A 314 13.35 2.57 -3.63
N HIS A 315 13.37 3.40 -4.68
CA HIS A 315 12.16 3.74 -5.43
C HIS A 315 11.59 2.53 -6.19
N ILE A 316 12.44 1.72 -6.83
CA ILE A 316 12.02 0.50 -7.53
C ILE A 316 11.46 -0.50 -6.51
N TYR A 317 12.17 -0.71 -5.39
CA TYR A 317 11.72 -1.61 -4.33
C TYR A 317 10.38 -1.16 -3.74
N ALA A 318 10.21 0.14 -3.49
CA ALA A 318 8.94 0.68 -3.02
C ALA A 318 7.80 0.45 -4.02
N ALA A 319 8.08 0.52 -5.33
CA ALA A 319 7.09 0.24 -6.37
C ALA A 319 6.67 -1.24 -6.37
N GLU A 320 7.62 -2.17 -6.22
CA GLU A 320 7.34 -3.62 -6.07
C GLU A 320 6.47 -3.90 -4.84
N ILE A 321 6.83 -3.33 -3.67
CA ILE A 321 6.01 -3.44 -2.46
C ILE A 321 4.60 -2.87 -2.70
N CYS A 322 4.48 -1.69 -3.30
CA CYS A 322 3.18 -1.08 -3.58
C CYS A 322 2.34 -1.96 -4.53
N GLY A 323 2.97 -2.59 -5.53
CA GLY A 323 2.35 -3.56 -6.42
C GLY A 323 1.84 -4.79 -5.66
N TRP A 324 2.66 -5.33 -4.76
CA TRP A 324 2.29 -6.42 -3.87
C TRP A 324 1.13 -6.06 -2.94
N VAL A 325 1.18 -4.91 -2.25
CA VAL A 325 0.09 -4.44 -1.38
C VAL A 325 -1.18 -4.27 -2.19
N LYS A 326 -1.11 -3.62 -3.35
CA LYS A 326 -2.27 -3.41 -4.24
C LYS A 326 -2.91 -4.74 -4.64
N THR A 327 -2.10 -5.74 -4.97
CA THR A 327 -2.57 -7.08 -5.36
C THR A 327 -3.19 -7.81 -4.17
N SER A 328 -2.52 -7.77 -3.02
CA SER A 328 -3.01 -8.36 -1.76
C SER A 328 -4.32 -7.73 -1.29
N MET A 329 -4.52 -6.45 -1.57
CA MET A 329 -5.71 -5.70 -1.16
C MET A 329 -6.83 -5.66 -2.20
N ALA A 330 -6.63 -6.26 -3.39
CA ALA A 330 -7.55 -6.14 -4.51
C ALA A 330 -8.94 -6.78 -4.28
N TYR A 331 -9.05 -7.71 -3.32
CA TYR A 331 -10.31 -8.39 -3.00
C TYR A 331 -11.14 -7.66 -1.94
N PHE A 332 -10.55 -6.70 -1.24
CA PHE A 332 -11.23 -6.00 -0.15
C PHE A 332 -12.00 -4.79 -0.65
N LYS A 333 -13.03 -4.39 0.10
CA LYS A 333 -13.75 -3.13 -0.16
C LYS A 333 -12.75 -1.98 -0.07
N PRO A 334 -12.68 -1.05 -1.05
CA PRO A 334 -11.81 0.11 -0.93
C PRO A 334 -12.26 0.96 0.26
N THR A 335 -11.31 1.57 0.97
CA THR A 335 -11.67 2.49 2.05
C THR A 335 -12.02 3.85 1.46
N ASP A 336 -13.05 4.48 2.01
CA ASP A 336 -13.40 5.85 1.67
C ASP A 336 -12.23 6.80 1.99
N PHE A 337 -12.00 7.77 1.11
CA PHE A 337 -10.94 8.74 1.26
C PHE A 337 -11.48 10.16 1.24
N ILE A 338 -10.69 11.07 1.80
CA ILE A 338 -11.02 12.49 1.81
C ILE A 338 -10.62 13.08 0.47
N GLN A 339 -11.61 13.43 -0.35
CA GLN A 339 -11.38 14.20 -1.57
C GLN A 339 -10.87 15.61 -1.23
N TYR A 340 -9.98 16.19 -2.03
CA TYR A 340 -9.57 17.59 -1.87
C TYR A 340 -9.09 18.24 -3.17
N THR A 341 -9.14 19.56 -3.22
CA THR A 341 -8.75 20.38 -4.37
C THR A 341 -7.94 21.60 -3.91
N TRP A 342 -6.70 21.70 -4.38
CA TRP A 342 -5.92 22.94 -4.32
C TRP A 342 -5.99 23.66 -5.65
N LYS A 343 -5.86 24.97 -5.61
CA LYS A 343 -5.64 25.78 -6.81
C LYS A 343 -4.24 26.38 -6.78
N PHE A 344 -3.59 26.46 -7.93
CA PHE A 344 -2.29 27.12 -8.03
C PHE A 344 -2.11 27.82 -9.38
N ALA A 345 -1.34 28.91 -9.38
CA ALA A 345 -0.96 29.65 -10.58
C ALA A 345 0.34 30.42 -10.32
N THR A 346 1.10 30.71 -11.37
CA THR A 346 2.20 31.69 -11.30
C THR A 346 1.62 33.10 -11.38
N VAL A 347 1.99 33.95 -10.41
CA VAL A 347 1.66 35.36 -10.38
C VAL A 347 2.93 36.17 -10.64
N THR A 348 2.85 37.06 -11.61
CA THR A 348 3.89 38.07 -11.87
C THR A 348 3.45 39.35 -11.17
N PRO A 349 4.24 39.90 -10.22
CA PRO A 349 3.92 41.16 -9.58
C PRO A 349 3.87 42.29 -10.62
N ASP A 350 2.78 43.06 -10.64
CA ASP A 350 2.71 44.27 -11.47
C ASP A 350 3.63 45.34 -10.90
N LYS A 351 4.38 46.03 -11.77
CA LYS A 351 5.33 47.09 -11.37
C LYS A 351 4.65 48.31 -10.70
N ASP A 352 3.33 48.43 -10.83
CA ASP A 352 2.57 49.63 -10.45
C ASP A 352 1.69 49.45 -9.19
N GLU A 353 1.60 48.24 -8.61
CA GLU A 353 0.88 48.06 -7.35
C GLU A 353 1.77 48.46 -6.17
N LYS A 354 1.53 49.66 -5.63
CA LYS A 354 2.04 50.10 -4.32
C LYS A 354 1.45 49.22 -3.22
N THR A 355 2.02 48.03 -3.04
CA THR A 355 1.75 47.17 -1.90
C THR A 355 2.67 47.60 -0.75
N GLU A 356 2.11 48.38 0.18
CA GLU A 356 2.76 48.70 1.43
C GLU A 356 3.03 47.41 2.22
N ASN A 357 4.30 47.17 2.52
CA ASN A 357 4.83 46.16 3.44
C ASN A 357 4.57 44.68 3.08
N THR A 358 5.33 44.14 2.13
CA THR A 358 6.08 42.89 2.36
C THR A 358 7.34 42.86 1.49
N THR A 359 8.50 42.65 2.09
CA THR A 359 9.84 42.57 1.46
C THR A 359 10.03 41.41 0.49
N ALA A 360 8.97 40.70 0.08
CA ALA A 360 9.05 39.31 -0.34
C ALA A 360 8.68 39.01 -1.80
N TRP A 361 8.12 39.96 -2.57
CA TRP A 361 7.53 39.64 -3.87
C TRP A 361 8.06 40.51 -5.02
N GLU A 362 9.38 40.72 -5.08
CA GLU A 362 10.06 41.38 -6.22
C GLU A 362 10.21 40.45 -7.45
N ARG A 363 9.72 39.21 -7.38
CA ARG A 363 9.86 38.16 -8.41
C ARG A 363 8.57 37.37 -8.58
N ASP A 364 8.46 36.67 -9.71
CA ASP A 364 7.40 35.71 -9.98
C ASP A 364 7.27 34.69 -8.84
N TYR A 365 6.03 34.36 -8.47
CA TYR A 365 5.76 33.40 -7.41
C TYR A 365 4.56 32.49 -7.71
N CYS A 366 4.55 31.30 -7.13
CA CYS A 366 3.40 30.39 -7.21
C CYS A 366 2.41 30.71 -6.08
N GLN A 367 1.22 31.19 -6.44
CA GLN A 367 0.13 31.38 -5.49
C GLN A 367 -0.65 30.08 -5.33
N ILE A 368 -0.68 29.52 -4.13
CA ILE A 368 -1.45 28.33 -3.78
C ILE A 368 -2.68 28.74 -2.96
N THR A 369 -3.86 28.24 -3.32
CA THR A 369 -5.14 28.55 -2.65
C THR A 369 -5.86 27.27 -2.26
N ILE A 370 -6.43 27.25 -1.05
CA ILE A 370 -7.31 26.18 -0.53
C ILE A 370 -8.49 26.80 0.22
N GLN A 371 -9.66 26.17 0.16
CA GLN A 371 -10.79 26.61 0.97
C GLN A 371 -10.54 26.34 2.47
N ARG A 372 -11.01 27.25 3.33
CA ARG A 372 -10.83 27.12 4.78
C ARG A 372 -11.41 25.82 5.34
N ASP A 373 -12.64 25.49 4.95
CA ASP A 373 -13.33 24.30 5.46
C ASP A 373 -12.66 23.01 5.00
N GLU A 374 -12.08 23.04 3.80
CA GLU A 374 -11.29 21.95 3.25
C GLU A 374 -9.97 21.77 3.98
N LEU A 375 -9.24 22.84 4.25
CA LEU A 375 -8.03 22.81 5.07
C LEU A 375 -8.33 22.24 6.47
N LEU A 376 -9.41 22.71 7.10
CA LEU A 376 -9.84 22.20 8.40
C LEU A 376 -10.21 20.72 8.34
N ARG A 377 -10.85 20.27 7.26
CA ARG A 377 -11.16 18.85 7.03
C ARG A 377 -9.87 18.03 6.89
N LEU A 378 -8.91 18.46 6.07
CA LEU A 378 -7.62 17.79 5.90
C LEU A 378 -6.81 17.66 7.19
N ILE A 379 -6.85 18.68 8.05
CA ILE A 379 -6.23 18.63 9.38
C ILE A 379 -6.93 17.59 10.27
N ARG A 380 -8.26 17.63 10.33
CA ARG A 380 -9.06 16.71 11.16
C ARG A 380 -8.93 15.25 10.71
N THR A 381 -8.67 15.01 9.43
CA THR A 381 -8.56 13.67 8.85
C THR A 381 -7.13 13.18 8.72
N ASN A 382 -6.16 13.94 9.24
CA ASN A 382 -4.73 13.66 9.15
C ASN A 382 -4.25 13.44 7.70
N THR A 383 -4.83 14.18 6.76
CA THR A 383 -4.59 14.05 5.30
C THR A 383 -3.77 15.23 4.76
N LEU A 384 -3.52 16.27 5.56
CA LEU A 384 -2.86 17.49 5.09
C LEU A 384 -1.46 17.23 4.51
N GLN A 385 -0.68 16.33 5.12
CA GLN A 385 0.66 15.99 4.63
C GLN A 385 0.58 15.32 3.25
N ASP A 386 -0.30 14.33 3.07
CA ASP A 386 -0.48 13.66 1.79
C ASP A 386 -1.02 14.61 0.72
N ALA A 387 -1.94 15.50 1.10
CA ALA A 387 -2.45 16.54 0.22
C ALA A 387 -1.35 17.51 -0.23
N ALA A 388 -0.43 17.88 0.66
CA ALA A 388 0.73 18.70 0.32
C ALA A 388 1.73 17.94 -0.57
N ILE A 389 1.93 16.64 -0.34
CA ILE A 389 2.76 15.78 -1.19
C ILE A 389 2.16 15.68 -2.58
N HIS A 390 0.84 15.47 -2.70
CA HIS A 390 0.14 15.44 -3.97
C HIS A 390 0.30 16.78 -4.71
N LEU A 391 0.05 17.90 -4.03
CA LEU A 391 0.28 19.23 -4.58
C LEU A 391 1.72 19.41 -5.07
N SER A 392 2.73 18.97 -4.30
CA SER A 392 4.14 19.08 -4.71
C SER A 392 4.42 18.36 -6.03
N GLY A 393 3.82 17.19 -6.24
CA GLY A 393 3.92 16.46 -7.49
C GLY A 393 3.18 17.14 -8.64
N CYS A 394 2.00 17.72 -8.39
CA CYS A 394 1.30 18.55 -9.37
C CYS A 394 2.12 19.77 -9.79
N LEU A 395 2.77 20.45 -8.84
CA LEU A 395 3.64 21.60 -9.13
C LEU A 395 4.86 21.17 -9.93
N GLN A 396 5.53 20.08 -9.54
CA GLN A 396 6.67 19.55 -10.29
C GLN A 396 6.30 19.21 -11.75
N TYR A 397 5.10 18.66 -11.96
CA TYR A 397 4.59 18.40 -13.31
C TYR A 397 4.29 19.68 -14.06
N ALA A 398 3.59 20.64 -13.43
CA ALA A 398 3.21 21.91 -14.03
C ALA A 398 4.40 22.75 -14.48
N TYR A 399 5.49 22.72 -13.72
CA TYR A 399 6.70 23.52 -13.94
C TYR A 399 7.82 22.77 -14.66
N LEU A 400 7.64 21.50 -15.01
CA LEU A 400 8.72 20.67 -15.58
C LEU A 400 9.37 21.30 -16.81
N GLU A 401 8.56 21.68 -17.80
CA GLU A 401 9.08 22.22 -19.06
C GLU A 401 9.75 23.57 -18.85
N SER A 402 9.23 24.39 -17.95
CA SER A 402 9.84 25.67 -17.62
C SER A 402 11.14 25.52 -16.85
N VAL A 403 11.26 24.54 -15.95
CA VAL A 403 12.54 24.21 -15.30
C VAL A 403 13.59 23.82 -16.33
N LYS A 404 13.24 23.01 -17.34
CA LYS A 404 14.17 22.68 -18.44
C LYS A 404 14.54 23.94 -19.23
N HIS A 405 13.55 24.76 -19.57
CA HIS A 405 13.75 25.97 -20.34
C HIS A 405 14.58 27.03 -19.60
N ASP A 406 14.45 27.15 -18.28
CA ASP A 406 15.25 28.08 -17.45
C ASP A 406 16.72 27.65 -17.37
N ILE A 407 16.97 26.34 -17.36
CA ILE A 407 18.34 25.80 -17.42
C ILE A 407 18.98 26.15 -18.77
N ASP A 408 18.23 26.00 -19.85
CA ASP A 408 18.73 26.25 -21.21
C ASP A 408 18.77 27.76 -21.55
N TYR A 409 17.89 28.56 -20.95
CA TYR A 409 17.69 29.99 -21.25
C TYR A 409 17.28 30.80 -20.00
N PRO A 410 18.24 31.17 -19.13
CA PRO A 410 17.95 31.81 -17.85
C PRO A 410 17.37 33.22 -18.01
N GLY A 411 16.30 33.52 -17.28
CA GLY A 411 15.73 34.87 -17.17
C GLY A 411 14.55 35.19 -18.08
N ILE A 412 13.90 34.17 -18.65
CA ILE A 412 12.68 34.32 -19.46
C ILE A 412 11.45 34.30 -18.54
N ALA A 413 10.48 35.16 -18.83
CA ALA A 413 9.24 35.23 -18.05
C ALA A 413 8.40 33.94 -18.19
N PRO A 414 7.61 33.58 -17.17
CA PRO A 414 6.73 32.41 -17.20
C PRO A 414 5.73 32.51 -18.34
N ASN A 415 5.45 31.38 -18.99
CA ASN A 415 4.56 31.31 -20.15
C ASN A 415 3.09 31.56 -19.76
N ALA A 416 2.24 31.80 -20.76
CA ALA A 416 0.81 32.08 -20.53
C ALA A 416 0.06 30.92 -19.85
N GLU A 417 0.50 29.68 -20.04
CA GLU A 417 -0.12 28.51 -19.40
C GLU A 417 0.19 28.42 -17.91
N GLU A 418 1.36 28.86 -17.45
CA GLU A 418 1.69 28.88 -16.02
C GLU A 418 0.91 29.93 -15.22
N LYS A 419 0.52 31.03 -15.90
CA LYS A 419 -0.27 32.10 -15.29
C LYS A 419 -1.75 31.74 -15.14
N LYS A 420 -2.22 30.69 -15.84
CA LYS A 420 -3.61 30.22 -15.70
C LYS A 420 -3.78 29.49 -14.37
N MET A 421 -4.93 29.73 -13.73
CA MET A 421 -5.33 29.01 -12.53
C MET A 421 -5.55 27.53 -12.84
N LYS A 422 -4.74 26.67 -12.21
CA LYS A 422 -4.78 25.22 -12.32
C LYS A 422 -5.33 24.61 -11.03
N TYR A 423 -5.90 23.41 -11.18
CA TYR A 423 -6.52 22.67 -10.08
C TYR A 423 -5.84 21.31 -9.94
N THR A 424 -5.55 20.87 -8.70
CA THR A 424 -4.85 19.61 -8.46
C THR A 424 -5.65 18.36 -8.83
N ASP A 425 -6.98 18.47 -8.91
CA ASP A 425 -7.89 17.37 -9.27
C ASP A 425 -8.11 17.25 -10.80
N SER A 426 -7.49 18.12 -11.60
CA SER A 426 -7.54 18.02 -13.07
C SER A 426 -6.92 16.71 -13.57
N ILE A 427 -7.51 16.15 -14.64
CA ILE A 427 -7.06 14.93 -15.31
C ILE A 427 -5.58 15.06 -15.73
N GLU A 428 -5.13 16.27 -16.09
CA GLU A 428 -3.74 16.56 -16.47
C GLU A 428 -2.72 16.19 -15.37
N PHE A 429 -3.10 16.34 -14.09
CA PHE A 429 -2.23 16.08 -12.94
C PHE A 429 -2.44 14.70 -12.30
N SER A 430 -3.40 13.93 -12.81
CA SER A 430 -3.66 12.55 -12.37
C SER A 430 -2.67 11.52 -12.94
N GLY A 431 -1.70 11.97 -13.76
CA GLY A 431 -0.76 11.13 -14.51
C GLY A 431 0.29 10.39 -13.67
N ILE A 432 0.74 9.25 -14.22
CA ILE A 432 1.61 8.19 -13.66
C ILE A 432 2.84 8.69 -12.86
N ARG A 433 3.39 9.87 -13.15
CA ARG A 433 4.53 10.47 -12.44
C ARG A 433 4.28 10.67 -10.94
N ASN A 434 3.03 10.95 -10.54
CA ASN A 434 2.66 11.09 -9.13
C ASN A 434 2.64 9.75 -8.37
N ASN A 435 2.63 8.60 -9.04
CA ASN A 435 2.58 7.30 -8.35
C ASN A 435 3.96 6.79 -7.91
N ILE A 436 5.04 7.09 -8.65
CA ILE A 436 6.39 6.60 -8.36
C ILE A 436 7.07 7.45 -7.27
N ILE A 437 7.00 8.78 -7.37
CA ILE A 437 7.61 9.71 -6.38
C ILE A 437 6.95 9.58 -4.99
N ASN A 438 5.73 9.05 -4.93
CA ASN A 438 4.97 8.92 -3.70
C ASN A 438 5.01 7.52 -3.06
N ALA A 439 5.57 6.50 -3.72
CA ALA A 439 5.59 5.13 -3.19
C ALA A 439 6.43 5.03 -1.90
N VAL A 440 7.64 5.59 -1.90
CA VAL A 440 8.54 5.59 -0.72
C VAL A 440 7.86 6.26 0.47
N LYS A 441 7.37 7.50 0.31
CA LYS A 441 6.73 8.25 1.39
C LYS A 441 5.47 7.58 1.94
N ARG A 442 4.68 6.92 1.07
CA ARG A 442 3.50 6.13 1.46
C ARG A 442 3.91 4.98 2.38
N LEU A 443 4.97 4.24 2.01
CA LEU A 443 5.48 3.13 2.81
C LEU A 443 6.10 3.61 4.12
N GLU A 444 6.94 4.65 4.10
CA GLU A 444 7.52 5.24 5.31
C GLU A 444 6.45 5.71 6.29
N SER A 445 5.41 6.38 5.79
CA SER A 445 4.31 6.87 6.61
C SER A 445 3.51 5.72 7.22
N PHE A 446 3.25 4.67 6.43
CA PHE A 446 2.55 3.48 6.89
C PHE A 446 3.36 2.68 7.93
N GLU A 447 4.65 2.49 7.71
CA GLU A 447 5.54 1.80 8.65
C GLU A 447 5.69 2.59 9.95
N LYS A 448 5.83 3.92 9.87
CA LYS A 448 5.83 4.79 11.06
C LYS A 448 4.52 4.73 11.83
N TRP A 449 3.39 4.72 11.12
CA TRP A 449 2.08 4.52 11.73
C TRP A 449 2.02 3.16 12.44
N TYR A 450 2.44 2.08 11.77
CA TYR A 450 2.44 0.74 12.31
C TYR A 450 3.32 0.64 13.57
N GLU A 451 4.55 1.13 13.53
CA GLU A 451 5.48 1.11 14.67
C GLU A 451 4.93 1.87 15.89
N THR A 452 4.22 2.97 15.65
CA THR A 452 3.58 3.76 16.71
C THR A 452 2.34 3.05 17.28
N ASN A 453 1.61 2.33 16.41
CA ASN A 453 0.31 1.76 16.73
C ASN A 453 0.32 0.25 17.01
N LYS A 454 1.45 -0.46 16.89
CA LYS A 454 1.50 -1.91 17.11
C LYS A 454 1.11 -2.29 18.54
N VAL A 455 0.10 -3.16 18.66
CA VAL A 455 -0.42 -3.78 19.90
C VAL A 455 -0.97 -5.16 19.61
N LEU A 456 -1.58 -5.31 18.43
CA LEU A 456 -2.55 -6.34 18.15
C LEU A 456 -2.05 -7.77 18.29
N LEU A 457 -0.86 -8.07 17.78
CA LEU A 457 -0.28 -9.42 17.87
C LEU A 457 1.21 -9.37 18.30
N VAL A 458 1.75 -8.16 18.48
CA VAL A 458 3.08 -7.90 19.01
C VAL A 458 2.90 -7.11 20.30
N SER A 459 3.19 -7.76 21.43
CA SER A 459 3.23 -7.10 22.73
C SER A 459 4.52 -6.28 22.85
N ASN A 460 4.40 -5.08 23.42
CA ASN A 460 5.54 -4.24 23.76
C ASN A 460 6.27 -4.71 25.04
N LYS A 461 5.72 -5.72 25.73
CA LYS A 461 6.41 -6.41 26.82
C LYS A 461 7.34 -7.46 26.18
N LYS A 462 8.49 -7.73 26.78
CA LYS A 462 9.48 -8.70 26.27
C LYS A 462 9.38 -10.01 27.07
N ILE A 463 8.33 -10.78 26.87
CA ILE A 463 8.16 -12.13 27.42
C ILE A 463 8.41 -13.15 26.29
N ARG A 464 8.91 -14.34 26.65
CA ARG A 464 9.41 -15.39 25.72
C ARG A 464 8.39 -15.86 24.67
N THR A 465 7.10 -15.65 24.87
CA THR A 465 5.98 -15.98 23.96
C THR A 465 5.61 -14.87 22.98
N GLU A 466 6.20 -13.67 23.10
CA GLU A 466 5.86 -12.47 22.31
C GLU A 466 6.81 -12.24 21.11
N LYS A 467 7.76 -13.17 20.87
CA LYS A 467 8.65 -13.19 19.68
C LYS A 467 8.17 -14.16 18.60
N ILE A 468 6.86 -14.41 18.53
CA ILE A 468 6.33 -15.32 17.50
C ILE A 468 6.25 -14.53 16.21
N ASP A 469 7.12 -14.86 15.27
CA ASP A 469 7.14 -14.31 13.92
C ASP A 469 5.77 -14.53 13.24
N VAL A 470 5.32 -13.55 12.46
CA VAL A 470 4.11 -13.61 11.61
C VAL A 470 4.04 -14.92 10.82
N VAL A 471 5.18 -15.40 10.31
CA VAL A 471 5.27 -16.68 9.59
C VAL A 471 4.77 -17.86 10.43
N VAL A 472 5.21 -17.93 11.69
CA VAL A 472 4.74 -18.94 12.66
C VAL A 472 3.26 -18.72 12.97
N ARG A 473 2.81 -17.46 12.94
CA ARG A 473 1.41 -17.13 13.16
C ARG A 473 0.48 -17.67 12.07
N LEU A 474 0.85 -17.44 10.83
CA LEU A 474 0.13 -17.95 9.67
C LEU A 474 0.07 -19.49 9.69
N ALA A 475 1.14 -20.15 10.16
CA ALA A 475 1.18 -21.60 10.29
C ALA A 475 0.19 -22.16 11.30
N GLY A 476 0.07 -21.57 12.51
CA GLY A 476 -0.96 -22.06 13.43
C GLY A 476 -2.38 -21.60 13.07
N LEU A 477 -2.57 -20.53 12.30
CA LEU A 477 -3.85 -20.24 11.65
C LEU A 477 -4.21 -21.37 10.66
N LYS A 478 -3.27 -21.79 9.82
CA LYS A 478 -3.48 -22.91 8.89
C LYS A 478 -3.81 -24.21 9.64
N ALA A 479 -3.14 -24.45 10.77
CA ALA A 479 -3.42 -25.58 11.64
C ALA A 479 -4.84 -25.54 12.21
N TYR A 480 -5.27 -24.35 12.66
CA TYR A 480 -6.61 -24.10 13.16
C TYR A 480 -7.66 -24.35 12.06
N ASP A 481 -7.46 -23.80 10.86
CA ASP A 481 -8.39 -23.95 9.74
C ASP A 481 -8.54 -25.42 9.30
N LEU A 482 -7.45 -26.19 9.26
CA LEU A 482 -7.49 -27.63 8.98
C LEU A 482 -8.24 -28.42 10.05
N GLN A 483 -8.13 -28.02 11.31
CA GLN A 483 -8.83 -28.67 12.41
C GLN A 483 -10.34 -28.37 12.37
N GLU A 484 -10.71 -27.12 12.08
CA GLU A 484 -12.10 -26.70 12.03
C GLU A 484 -12.79 -26.99 10.69
N GLY A 485 -12.03 -27.32 9.64
CA GLY A 485 -12.57 -27.63 8.32
C GLY A 485 -13.04 -26.39 7.55
N VAL A 486 -12.41 -25.23 7.77
CA VAL A 486 -12.86 -23.96 7.21
C VAL A 486 -12.13 -23.64 5.89
N PRO A 487 -12.80 -23.10 4.85
CA PRO A 487 -14.26 -22.91 4.75
C PRO A 487 -15.02 -24.19 4.36
N ASP A 488 -14.42 -25.08 3.58
CA ASP A 488 -15.02 -26.34 3.09
C ASP A 488 -14.10 -27.57 3.31
N GLY A 489 -13.12 -27.43 4.21
CA GLY A 489 -12.16 -28.50 4.49
C GLY A 489 -12.79 -29.64 5.28
N LEU A 490 -12.28 -30.86 5.08
CA LEU A 490 -12.53 -31.91 6.07
C LEU A 490 -11.93 -31.47 7.41
N LYS A 491 -12.61 -31.76 8.53
CA LYS A 491 -12.06 -31.55 9.87
C LYS A 491 -10.97 -32.58 10.15
N TRP A 492 -9.76 -32.13 10.38
CA TRP A 492 -8.62 -33.01 10.67
C TRP A 492 -8.34 -33.07 12.16
N LYS A 493 -8.00 -34.26 12.66
CA LYS A 493 -7.45 -34.45 14.00
C LYS A 493 -5.94 -34.26 13.95
N VAL A 494 -5.34 -33.90 15.09
CA VAL A 494 -3.88 -33.72 15.20
C VAL A 494 -3.10 -34.97 14.73
N LYS A 495 -3.64 -36.16 15.04
CA LYS A 495 -3.08 -37.46 14.64
C LYS A 495 -3.09 -37.70 13.12
N ASP A 496 -3.82 -36.90 12.35
CA ASP A 496 -3.95 -37.03 10.89
C ASP A 496 -2.79 -36.31 10.16
N GLY A 497 -1.72 -35.94 10.87
CA GLY A 497 -0.51 -35.39 10.27
C GLY A 497 -0.57 -33.89 9.93
N ILE A 498 -1.37 -33.11 10.66
CA ILE A 498 -1.53 -31.66 10.44
C ILE A 498 -0.16 -30.95 10.41
N ASN A 499 0.75 -31.28 11.33
CA ASN A 499 2.06 -30.64 11.42
C ASN A 499 2.92 -30.90 10.17
N GLU A 500 2.91 -32.14 9.66
CA GLU A 500 3.68 -32.49 8.45
C GLU A 500 3.16 -31.75 7.22
N ARG A 501 1.84 -31.61 7.10
CA ARG A 501 1.22 -30.85 6.01
C ARG A 501 1.55 -29.35 6.07
N ILE A 502 1.66 -28.79 7.27
CA ILE A 502 2.06 -27.39 7.47
C ILE A 502 3.52 -27.18 7.10
N LYS A 503 4.42 -28.07 7.53
CA LYS A 503 5.84 -27.99 7.22
C LYS A 503 6.14 -28.10 5.73
N THR A 504 5.33 -28.84 4.98
CA THR A 504 5.46 -28.96 3.52
C THR A 504 4.75 -27.86 2.74
N ASP A 505 3.97 -27.00 3.41
CA ASP A 505 3.25 -25.90 2.76
C ASP A 505 4.20 -24.73 2.44
N THR A 506 4.66 -24.70 1.19
CA THR A 506 5.56 -23.65 0.70
C THR A 506 4.95 -22.25 0.74
N SER A 507 3.62 -22.11 0.87
CA SER A 507 2.95 -20.81 0.98
C SER A 507 3.25 -20.08 2.29
N LEU A 508 3.63 -20.82 3.34
CA LEU A 508 3.83 -20.25 4.67
C LEU A 508 5.24 -19.70 4.88
N CYS A 509 6.21 -20.00 4.00
CA CYS A 509 7.61 -19.56 4.13
C CYS A 509 8.23 -19.90 5.50
N LEU A 510 7.91 -21.08 6.05
CA LEU A 510 8.36 -21.49 7.38
C LEU A 510 9.88 -21.66 7.47
N PRO A 511 10.49 -21.37 8.64
CA PRO A 511 11.87 -21.77 8.92
C PRO A 511 12.02 -23.29 8.84
N GLN A 512 13.15 -23.77 8.28
CA GLN A 512 13.40 -25.20 8.06
C GLN A 512 13.37 -26.05 9.35
N ASP A 513 13.57 -25.44 10.52
CA ASP A 513 13.68 -26.15 11.81
C ASP A 513 12.50 -25.91 12.76
N ILE A 514 11.32 -25.54 12.25
CA ILE A 514 10.17 -25.30 13.13
C ILE A 514 9.67 -26.59 13.81
N SER A 515 9.71 -26.60 15.15
CA SER A 515 9.28 -27.77 15.93
C SER A 515 7.75 -27.92 15.97
N ASP A 516 7.28 -29.17 16.06
CA ASP A 516 5.87 -29.52 16.33
C ASP A 516 5.32 -28.86 17.58
N THR A 517 6.17 -28.71 18.60
CA THR A 517 5.79 -28.04 19.86
C THR A 517 5.48 -26.57 19.63
N SER A 518 6.27 -25.89 18.78
CA SER A 518 6.04 -24.49 18.41
C SER A 518 4.75 -24.32 17.60
N LEU A 519 4.52 -25.20 16.61
CA LEU A 519 3.30 -25.20 15.80
C LEU A 519 2.05 -25.44 16.66
N ASN A 520 2.08 -26.45 17.53
CA ASN A 520 0.99 -26.74 18.46
C ASN A 520 0.74 -25.58 19.42
N ARG A 521 1.79 -24.96 19.96
CA ARG A 521 1.66 -23.79 20.84
C ARG A 521 0.95 -22.65 20.12
N TYR A 522 1.33 -22.34 18.88
CA TYR A 522 0.68 -21.25 18.17
C TYR A 522 -0.74 -21.61 17.73
N ARG A 523 -1.03 -22.86 17.35
CA ARG A 523 -2.40 -23.32 17.12
C ARG A 523 -3.30 -23.04 18.33
N HIS A 524 -2.85 -23.39 19.54
CA HIS A 524 -3.59 -23.09 20.77
C HIS A 524 -3.77 -21.59 21.01
N ALA A 525 -2.76 -20.78 20.67
CA ALA A 525 -2.87 -19.32 20.76
C ALA A 525 -3.93 -18.77 19.79
N VAL A 526 -3.98 -19.25 18.55
CA VAL A 526 -5.02 -18.88 17.58
C VAL A 526 -6.40 -19.23 18.10
N THR A 527 -6.59 -20.47 18.59
CA THR A 527 -7.88 -20.88 19.17
C THR A 527 -8.31 -19.92 20.27
N ARG A 528 -7.40 -19.55 21.19
CA ARG A 528 -7.71 -18.61 22.28
C ARG A 528 -8.03 -17.21 21.74
N ILE A 529 -7.27 -16.72 20.76
CA ILE A 529 -7.52 -15.40 20.16
C ILE A 529 -8.89 -15.35 19.52
N VAL A 530 -9.23 -16.36 18.71
CA VAL A 530 -10.50 -16.46 18.01
C VAL A 530 -11.66 -16.53 19.00
N ASN A 531 -11.54 -17.34 20.05
CA ASN A 531 -12.64 -17.56 20.98
C ASN A 531 -12.83 -16.37 21.95
N ASP A 532 -11.74 -15.80 22.45
CA ASP A 532 -11.80 -14.99 23.68
C ASP A 532 -11.18 -13.58 23.56
N GLU A 533 -10.23 -13.34 22.64
CA GLU A 533 -9.38 -12.13 22.71
C GLU A 533 -9.60 -11.14 21.55
N ILE A 534 -10.10 -11.57 20.39
CA ILE A 534 -10.07 -10.77 19.17
C ILE A 534 -10.78 -9.41 19.29
N ASP A 535 -11.94 -9.33 19.94
CA ASP A 535 -12.66 -8.06 20.13
C ASP A 535 -11.90 -7.10 21.04
N THR A 536 -11.27 -7.62 22.09
CA THR A 536 -10.42 -6.83 22.99
C THR A 536 -9.22 -6.26 22.22
N LEU A 537 -8.55 -7.09 21.40
CA LEU A 537 -7.43 -6.67 20.58
C LEU A 537 -7.84 -5.56 19.60
N LEU A 538 -8.95 -5.74 18.88
CA LEU A 538 -9.47 -4.73 17.95
C LEU A 538 -9.82 -3.42 18.66
N MET A 539 -10.40 -3.48 19.86
CA MET A 539 -10.72 -2.29 20.66
C MET A 539 -9.48 -1.54 21.13
N GLU A 540 -8.43 -2.25 21.57
CA GLU A 540 -7.15 -1.64 21.90
C GLU A 540 -6.51 -0.95 20.71
N GLN A 541 -6.55 -1.59 19.53
CA GLN A 541 -6.05 -0.99 18.30
C GLN A 541 -6.83 0.26 17.91
N LYS A 542 -8.16 0.23 17.99
CA LYS A 542 -8.99 1.41 17.72
C LYS A 542 -8.64 2.56 18.67
N LYS A 543 -8.40 2.27 19.96
CA LYS A 543 -7.94 3.29 20.93
C LYS A 543 -6.59 3.88 20.54
N LYS A 544 -5.64 3.06 20.09
CA LYS A 544 -4.35 3.54 19.59
C LYS A 544 -4.49 4.38 18.32
N ASN A 545 -5.25 3.91 17.34
CA ASN A 545 -5.54 4.66 16.11
C ASN A 545 -6.19 6.02 16.41
N LYS A 546 -7.04 6.14 17.45
CA LYS A 546 -7.57 7.44 17.88
C LYS A 546 -6.50 8.39 18.43
N ARG A 547 -5.47 7.86 19.09
CA ARG A 547 -4.33 8.63 19.62
C ARG A 547 -3.30 8.98 18.54
N PHE A 548 -3.09 8.06 17.61
CA PHE A 548 -2.13 8.17 16.51
C PHE A 548 -2.82 7.79 15.18
N PRO A 549 -3.61 8.73 14.61
CA PRO A 549 -4.43 8.45 13.44
C PRO A 549 -3.60 8.12 12.21
N TYR A 550 -4.11 7.19 11.41
CA TYR A 550 -3.63 6.95 10.05
C TYR A 550 -4.15 8.06 9.12
N SER A 551 -3.50 8.24 7.97
CA SER A 551 -3.98 9.18 6.96
C SER A 551 -5.18 8.62 6.21
N LYS A 552 -6.20 9.46 6.02
CA LYS A 552 -7.37 9.16 5.16
C LYS A 552 -7.18 9.60 3.70
N ASP A 553 -5.94 9.77 3.24
CA ASP A 553 -5.65 10.05 1.82
C ASP A 553 -6.03 8.86 0.93
N ARG A 554 -6.36 9.16 -0.34
CA ARG A 554 -6.69 8.18 -1.38
C ARG A 554 -5.61 7.13 -1.60
N HIS A 555 -4.36 7.51 -1.44
CA HIS A 555 -3.21 6.69 -1.75
C HIS A 555 -2.47 6.16 -0.52
N ALA A 556 -2.98 6.43 0.68
CA ALA A 556 -2.44 5.85 1.91
C ALA A 556 -2.80 4.36 2.02
N ILE A 557 -1.92 3.57 2.64
CA ILE A 557 -2.25 2.21 3.06
C ILE A 557 -3.04 2.33 4.37
N GLN A 558 -4.31 1.94 4.34
CA GLN A 558 -5.25 2.13 5.43
C GLN A 558 -5.62 0.81 6.12
N PRO A 559 -5.94 0.83 7.43
CA PRO A 559 -6.34 -0.36 8.17
C PRO A 559 -7.67 -0.96 7.67
N LEU A 560 -7.77 -2.30 7.70
CA LEU A 560 -8.97 -3.03 7.26
C LEU A 560 -10.19 -2.88 8.20
N TRP A 561 -9.98 -2.57 9.49
CA TRP A 561 -11.02 -2.51 10.54
C TRP A 561 -11.68 -1.12 10.72
N SER A 562 -11.60 -0.26 9.71
CA SER A 562 -12.14 1.11 9.75
C SER A 562 -12.96 1.47 8.52
N LYS A 563 -13.58 0.47 7.88
CA LYS A 563 -14.31 0.64 6.62
C LYS A 563 -15.82 0.82 6.82
N CYS A 564 -16.35 0.41 7.96
CA CYS A 564 -17.75 0.64 8.32
C CYS A 564 -17.83 1.48 9.59
N LEU A 565 -18.73 2.47 9.59
CA LEU A 565 -19.10 3.20 10.79
C LEU A 565 -19.82 2.24 11.73
N ILE A 566 -19.46 2.29 13.01
CA ILE A 566 -20.29 1.78 14.08
C ILE A 566 -21.12 2.99 14.48
N GLU A 567 -22.42 2.98 14.20
CA GLU A 567 -23.31 4.02 14.73
C GLU A 567 -23.11 4.05 16.25
N GLN A 568 -22.74 5.21 16.79
CA GLN A 568 -22.48 5.41 18.21
C GLN A 568 -23.70 5.94 18.93
#